data_AF-A0A8S3BPJ7-F1
#
_entry.id   AF-A0A8S3BPJ7-F1
#
_cell.length_a   1.000
_cell.length_b   1.000
_cell.length_c   1.000
_cell.angle_alpha   90.00
_cell.angle_beta   90.00
_cell.angle_gamma   90.00
#
_symmetry.space_group_name_H-M   'P 1'
#
loop_
_entity.id
_entity.type
_entity.pdbx_description
1 polymer ?
#
loop_
_entity_poly.entity_id
_entity_poly.type
_entity_poly.pdbx_seq_one_letter_code
_entity_poly.pdbx_strand_id
1 'polypeptide(L)' 'GGFLTNWLITQTTRFNAAVSGAGPVEHVSLWGLMDMPVIITSYIGGYPWEIPETYYKESIMFKLGYVQTPTHI' A
#
# COMPACT_ATOMS: atom_id res chain seq x y z
N GLY A 1 2.42 7.84 6.33
CA GLY A 1 1.97 7.14 7.54
C GLY A 1 1.11 5.95 7.20
N GLY A 2 -0.10 6.18 6.67
CA GLY A 2 -1.09 5.12 6.45
C GLY A 2 -0.61 3.91 5.64
N PHE A 3 0.22 4.10 4.59
CA PHE A 3 0.78 2.97 3.83
C PHE A 3 1.53 1.98 4.75
N LEU A 4 2.48 2.46 5.56
CA LEU A 4 3.24 1.60 6.48
C LEU A 4 2.36 1.04 7.61
N THR A 5 1.36 1.79 8.07
CA THR A 5 0.36 1.27 9.02
C THR A 5 -0.34 0.04 8.43
N ASN A 6 -0.87 0.16 7.21
CA ASN A 6 -1.56 -0.92 6.50
C ASN A 6 -0.63 -2.11 6.25
N TRP A 7 0.62 -1.85 5.88
CA TRP A 7 1.62 -2.90 5.71
C TRP A 7 1.86 -3.63 7.04
N LEU A 8 2.14 -2.92 8.13
CA LEU A 8 2.45 -3.50 9.44
C LEU A 8 1.34 -4.42 9.96
N ILE A 9 0.07 -4.01 9.86
CA ILE A 9 -1.07 -4.81 10.34
C ILE A 9 -1.36 -6.06 9.49
N THR A 10 -0.69 -6.21 8.34
CA THR A 10 -0.70 -7.47 7.56
C THR A 10 0.41 -8.44 7.98
N GLN A 11 1.42 -7.95 8.71
CA GLN A 11 2.60 -8.74 9.10
C GLN A 11 2.55 -9.24 10.54
N THR A 12 1.72 -8.65 11.39
CA THR A 12 1.70 -8.96 12.83
C THR A 12 0.37 -8.60 13.48
N THR A 13 0.05 -9.27 14.59
CA THR A 13 -1.14 -9.05 15.43
C THR A 13 -0.82 -8.31 16.74
N ARG A 14 0.40 -7.77 16.90
CA ARG A 14 0.84 -7.10 18.15
C ARG A 14 0.11 -5.79 18.47
N PHE A 15 -0.73 -5.29 17.57
CA PHE A 15 -1.41 -3.99 17.70
C PHE A 15 -2.89 -4.19 18.03
N ASN A 16 -3.35 -3.53 19.10
CA ASN A 16 -4.75 -3.59 19.54
C ASN A 16 -5.71 -2.82 18.61
N ALA A 17 -5.20 -1.77 17.96
CA ALA A 17 -5.94 -0.97 16.98
C ALA A 17 -4.97 -0.24 16.04
N ALA A 18 -5.46 0.18 14.87
CA ALA A 18 -4.71 0.98 13.92
C ALA A 18 -5.55 2.13 13.34
N VAL A 19 -4.89 3.23 12.98
CA VAL A 19 -5.48 4.34 12.23
C VAL A 19 -4.69 4.55 10.94
N SER A 20 -5.33 4.32 9.81
CA SER A 20 -4.75 4.49 8.48
C SER A 20 -5.18 5.81 7.85
N GLY A 21 -4.51 6.90 8.21
CA GLY A 21 -4.70 8.19 7.56
C GLY A 21 -4.03 8.24 6.18
N ALA A 22 -4.82 8.53 5.13
CA ALA A 22 -4.36 8.67 3.74
C ALA A 22 -3.40 7.54 3.30
N GLY A 23 -3.76 6.29 3.64
CA GLY A 23 -2.93 5.12 3.42
C GLY A 23 -3.31 4.35 2.15
N PRO A 24 -2.64 4.59 1.01
CA PRO A 24 -2.90 3.79 -0.19
C PRO A 24 -2.56 2.31 0.06
N VAL A 25 -3.30 1.42 -0.61
CA VAL A 25 -3.07 -0.04 -0.54
C VAL A 25 -2.67 -0.64 -1.87
N GLU A 26 -2.82 0.10 -2.97
CA GLU A 26 -2.56 -0.38 -4.33
C GLU A 26 -1.80 0.68 -5.13
N HIS A 27 -0.65 0.29 -5.70
CA HIS A 27 0.29 1.23 -6.31
C HIS A 27 -0.10 1.65 -7.73
N VAL A 28 -0.78 0.81 -8.52
CA VAL A 28 -1.20 1.18 -9.89
C VAL A 28 -2.27 2.26 -9.84
N SER A 29 -3.24 2.12 -8.95
CA SER A 29 -4.31 3.08 -8.69
C SER A 29 -3.74 4.37 -8.12
N LEU A 30 -2.79 4.26 -7.18
CA LEU A 30 -2.09 5.43 -6.64
C LEU A 30 -1.31 6.16 -7.75
N TRP A 31 -0.58 5.45 -8.59
CA TRP A 31 0.09 6.03 -9.74
C TRP A 31 -0.91 6.73 -10.68
N GLY A 32 -2.05 6.11 -11.00
CA GLY A 32 -3.01 6.68 -11.93
C GLY A 32 -3.85 7.85 -11.40
N LEU A 33 -4.04 7.96 -10.08
CA LEU A 33 -4.94 8.94 -9.46
C LEU A 33 -4.23 10.09 -8.73
N MET A 34 -2.94 9.91 -8.41
CA MET A 34 -2.16 10.94 -7.73
C MET A 34 -1.83 12.10 -8.68
N ASP A 35 -1.68 13.29 -8.11
CA ASP A 35 -1.29 14.51 -8.80
C ASP A 35 0.16 14.48 -9.31
N MET A 36 1.03 13.68 -8.69
CA MET A 36 2.45 13.57 -9.03
C MET A 36 2.91 12.12 -9.32
N PRO A 37 2.34 11.40 -10.32
CA PRO A 37 2.61 9.98 -10.60
C PRO A 37 4.10 9.60 -10.67
N VAL A 38 4.94 10.53 -11.13
CA VAL A 38 6.40 10.39 -11.20
C VAL A 38 7.04 9.99 -9.86
N ILE A 39 6.44 10.38 -8.73
CA ILE A 39 6.92 10.00 -7.40
C ILE A 39 6.78 8.49 -7.20
N ILE A 40 5.64 7.88 -7.56
CA ILE A 40 5.46 6.43 -7.46
C ILE A 40 6.40 5.70 -8.43
N THR A 41 6.51 6.18 -9.66
CA THR A 41 7.46 5.63 -10.65
C THR A 41 8.90 5.65 -10.11
N SER A 42 9.30 6.74 -9.44
CA SER A 42 10.64 6.89 -8.87
C SER A 42 10.87 5.98 -7.66
N TYR A 43 9.86 5.77 -6.81
CA TYR A 43 9.96 4.88 -5.64
C TYR A 43 9.91 3.40 -6.01
N ILE A 44 9.05 3.00 -6.95
CA ILE A 44 8.88 1.60 -7.36
C ILE A 44 9.96 1.19 -8.39
N GLY A 45 10.51 2.15 -9.14
CA GLY A 45 11.62 1.94 -10.08
C GLY A 45 11.20 1.68 -11.54
N GLY A 46 10.01 2.14 -11.95
CA GLY A 46 9.51 1.96 -13.32
C GLY A 46 8.00 2.21 -13.45
N TYR A 47 7.49 2.18 -14.68
CA TYR A 47 6.06 2.35 -14.94
C TYR A 47 5.26 1.06 -14.68
N PRO A 48 3.95 1.14 -14.36
CA PRO A 48 3.13 -0.04 -14.05
C PRO A 48 3.15 -1.13 -15.12
N TRP A 49 3.24 -0.77 -16.40
CA TRP A 49 3.28 -1.72 -17.52
C TRP A 49 4.67 -2.28 -17.82
N GLU A 50 5.73 -1.66 -17.29
CA GLU A 50 7.12 -2.14 -17.48
C GLU A 50 7.50 -3.17 -16.42
N ILE A 51 7.06 -2.95 -15.18
CA ILE A 51 7.39 -3.79 -14.02
C ILE A 51 6.14 -4.20 -13.22
N PRO A 52 5.12 -4.81 -13.86
CA PRO A 52 3.83 -5.10 -13.25
C PRO A 52 3.94 -6.01 -12.02
N GLU A 53 4.89 -6.94 -12.01
CA GLU A 53 5.12 -7.83 -10.87
C GLU A 53 5.56 -7.07 -9.60
N THR A 54 6.36 -6.01 -9.74
CA THR A 54 6.82 -5.21 -8.60
C THR A 54 5.64 -4.43 -8.01
N TYR A 55 4.84 -3.78 -8.86
CA TYR A 55 3.61 -3.11 -8.43
C TYR A 55 2.66 -4.07 -7.69
N TYR A 56 2.52 -5.31 -8.17
CA TYR A 56 1.74 -6.35 -7.50
C TYR A 56 2.32 -6.75 -6.14
N LYS A 57 3.62 -7.06 -6.07
CA LYS A 57 4.29 -7.55 -4.83
C LYS A 57 4.34 -6.50 -3.72
N GLU A 58 4.54 -5.24 -4.09
CA GLU A 58 4.63 -4.11 -3.15
C GLU A 58 3.24 -3.59 -2.72
N SER A 59 2.19 -3.85 -3.50
CA SER A 59 0.83 -3.46 -3.13
C SER A 59 0.30 -4.30 -1.96
N ILE A 60 -0.18 -3.60 -0.93
CA ILE A 60 -0.77 -4.21 0.27
C ILE A 60 -2.14 -4.84 -0.06
N MET A 61 -2.80 -4.40 -1.13
CA MET A 61 -4.12 -4.86 -1.60
C MET A 61 -4.25 -6.39 -1.57
N PHE A 62 -3.24 -7.12 -2.03
CA PHE A 62 -3.24 -8.59 -2.11
C PHE A 62 -2.92 -9.29 -0.77
N LYS A 63 -2.61 -8.53 0.27
CA LYS A 63 -2.32 -9.01 1.63
C LYS A 63 -3.40 -8.60 2.64
N LEU A 64 -4.42 -7.84 2.23
CA LEU A 64 -5.46 -7.32 3.12
C LEU A 64 -6.24 -8.42 3.85
N GLY A 65 -6.33 -9.63 3.27
CA GLY A 65 -6.96 -10.78 3.93
C GLY A 65 -6.25 -11.26 5.21
N TYR A 66 -5.02 -10.80 5.48
CA TYR A 66 -4.29 -11.12 6.71
C TYR A 66 -4.57 -10.16 7.87
N VAL A 67 -5.28 -9.05 7.62
CA VAL A 67 -5.54 -8.04 8.64
C VAL A 67 -6.50 -8.59 9.70
N GLN A 68 -6.06 -8.53 10.96
CA GLN A 68 -6.86 -8.89 12.15
C GLN A 68 -7.04 -7.71 13.11
N THR A 69 -6.21 -6.68 12.99
CA THR A 69 -6.27 -5.50 13.85
C THR A 69 -7.48 -4.62 13.47
N PRO A 70 -8.37 -4.28 14.43
CA PRO A 70 -9.42 -3.29 14.20
C PRO A 70 -8.82 -1.98 13.69
N THR A 71 -9.28 -1.53 12.52
CA THR A 71 -8.65 -0.42 11.80
C THR A 71 -9.68 0.65 11.46
N HIS A 72 -9.36 1.90 11.82
CA HIS A 72 -10.07 3.08 11.33
C HIS A 72 -9.33 3.63 10.10
N ILE A 73 -10.09 3.97 9.07
CA ILE A 73 -9.62 4.47 7.77
C ILE A 73 -10.27 5.82 7.49
#